data_AF-A0A8J3I276-F1
#
_entry.id   AF-A0A8J3I276-F1
#
_cell.length_a   1.000
_cell.length_b   1.000
_cell.length_c   1.000
_cell.angle_alpha   90.00
_cell.angle_beta   90.00
_cell.angle_gamma   90.00
#
_symmetry.space_group_name_H-M   'P 1'
#
loop_
_entity.id
_entity.type
_entity.pdbx_description
1 polymer ?
#
loop_
_entity_poly.entity_id
_entity_poly.type
_entity_poly.pdbx_seq_one_letter_code
_entity_poly.pdbx_strand_id
1 'polypeptide(L)'
;MNIFNRLFMALLSLVVVVAGVIVLLLLTKLITPAVVSPNGFLTQQWSYFTQLSITDAIKMALIAVGLILIGGILFILELTPRKRRRTQKTAEAMRMERGPTRR
;
A
#
# COMPACT_ATOMS: atom_id res chain seq x y z
N MET A 1 -5.62 -13.09 11.11
CA MET A 1 -5.17 -11.69 11.25
C MET A 1 -6.34 -10.88 11.76
N ASN A 2 -6.19 -10.20 12.89
CA ASN A 2 -7.25 -9.38 13.48
C ASN A 2 -7.58 -8.21 12.54
N ILE A 3 -8.84 -7.78 12.52
CA ILE A 3 -9.29 -6.67 11.66
C ILE A 3 -8.50 -5.38 11.95
N PHE A 4 -8.08 -5.20 13.21
CA PHE A 4 -7.22 -4.10 13.63
C PHE A 4 -5.84 -4.14 12.97
N ASN A 5 -5.20 -5.33 12.94
CA ASN A 5 -3.89 -5.48 12.31
C ASN A 5 -3.98 -5.26 10.79
N ARG A 6 -5.09 -5.70 10.19
CA ARG A 6 -5.43 -5.47 8.78
C ARG A 6 -5.57 -3.99 8.46
N LEU A 7 -6.34 -3.26 9.27
CA LEU A 7 -6.52 -1.82 9.12
C LEU A 7 -5.19 -1.06 9.35
N PHE A 8 -4.41 -1.46 10.36
CA PHE A 8 -3.12 -0.86 10.65
C PHE A 8 -2.13 -1.02 9.49
N MET A 9 -2.02 -2.22 8.91
CA MET A 9 -1.18 -2.43 7.73
C MET A 9 -1.67 -1.65 6.50
N ALA A 10 -2.99 -1.53 6.31
CA ALA A 10 -3.55 -0.72 5.24
C ALA A 10 -3.20 0.77 5.39
N LEU A 11 -3.28 1.30 6.62
CA LEU A 11 -2.86 2.67 6.91
C LEU A 11 -1.36 2.86 6.72
N LEU A 12 -0.54 1.94 7.20
CA LEU A 12 0.91 2.02 7.06
C LEU A 12 1.34 1.97 5.59
N SER A 13 0.76 1.07 4.79
CA SER A 13 1.03 1.00 3.34
C SER A 13 0.59 2.26 2.62
N LEU A 14 -0.56 2.84 2.99
CA LEU A 14 -0.99 4.13 2.45
C LEU A 14 0.02 5.25 2.76
N VAL A 15 0.50 5.34 4.01
CA VAL A 15 1.52 6.34 4.40
C VAL A 15 2.80 6.15 3.60
N VAL A 16 3.26 4.91 3.41
CA VAL A 16 4.46 4.62 2.61
C VAL A 16 4.29 5.06 1.16
N VAL A 17 3.14 4.78 0.54
CA VAL A 17 2.85 5.18 -0.83
C VAL A 17 2.84 6.71 -0.95
N VAL A 18 2.14 7.41 -0.05
CA VAL A 18 2.07 8.88 -0.06
C VAL A 18 3.46 9.49 0.14
N ALA A 19 4.25 8.98 1.09
CA ALA A 19 5.62 9.45 1.31
C ALA A 19 6.52 9.23 0.08
N GLY A 20 6.41 8.06 -0.57
CA GLY A 20 7.14 7.78 -1.81
C GLY A 20 6.79 8.73 -2.94
N VAL A 21 5.50 9.05 -3.13
CA VAL A 21 5.04 10.02 -4.12
C VAL A 21 5.59 11.41 -3.82
N ILE A 22 5.54 11.86 -2.56
CA ILE A 22 6.10 13.14 -2.14
C ILE A 22 7.59 13.23 -2.46
N VAL A 23 8.36 12.18 -2.16
CA VAL A 23 9.79 12.12 -2.48
C VAL A 23 10.03 12.27 -3.98
N LEU A 24 9.27 11.59 -4.84
CA LEU A 24 9.39 11.74 -6.30
C LEU A 24 9.08 13.17 -6.76
N LEU A 25 8.06 13.81 -6.20
CA LEU A 25 7.70 15.19 -6.52
C LEU A 25 8.79 16.19 -6.07
N LEU A 26 9.43 15.93 -4.92
CA LEU A 26 10.56 16.74 -4.43
C LEU A 26 11.81 16.55 -5.30
N LEU A 27 12.14 15.32 -5.68
CA LEU A 27 13.29 15.01 -6.55
C LEU A 27 13.14 15.64 -7.94
N THR A 28 11.91 15.68 -8.48
CA THR A 28 11.59 16.31 -9.76
C THR A 28 11.38 17.82 -9.67
N LYS A 29 11.50 18.41 -8.46
CA LYS A 29 11.26 19.83 -8.17
C LYS A 29 9.86 20.32 -8.58
N LEU A 30 8.88 19.41 -8.69
CA LEU A 30 7.47 19.74 -8.96
C LEU A 30 6.81 20.38 -7.75
N ILE A 31 7.29 20.07 -6.55
CA ILE A 31 6.87 20.69 -5.28
C ILE A 31 8.10 21.09 -4.46
N THR A 32 7.90 22.02 -3.53
CA THR A 32 8.94 22.44 -2.59
C THR A 32 8.70 21.86 -1.19
N PRO A 33 9.76 21.72 -0.35
CA PRO A 33 9.63 21.32 1.05
C PRO A 33 8.60 22.12 1.84
N ALA A 34 8.44 23.41 1.53
CA ALA A 34 7.49 24.31 2.17
C ALA A 34 6.02 23.94 1.86
N VAL A 35 5.74 23.36 0.69
CA VAL A 35 4.39 22.88 0.33
C VAL A 35 4.04 21.62 1.13
N VAL A 36 5.02 20.75 1.35
CA VAL A 36 4.83 19.49 2.09
C VAL A 36 4.74 19.72 3.59
N SER A 37 5.53 20.65 4.13
CA SER A 37 5.58 20.98 5.55
C SER A 37 5.43 22.50 5.77
N PRO A 38 4.21 23.06 5.65
CA PRO A 38 3.97 24.51 5.77
C PRO A 38 4.43 25.09 7.11
N ASN A 39 4.28 24.32 8.19
CA ASN A 39 4.63 24.74 9.55
C ASN A 39 6.11 24.50 9.90
N GLY A 40 6.95 24.12 8.94
CA GLY A 40 8.40 24.00 9.16
C GLY A 40 8.87 22.69 9.82
N PHE A 41 7.98 21.89 10.42
CA PHE A 41 8.35 20.76 11.29
C PHE A 41 9.27 19.73 10.62
N LEU A 42 9.06 19.44 9.33
CA LEU A 42 9.86 18.47 8.57
C LEU A 42 10.62 19.10 7.40
N THR A 43 10.66 20.43 7.33
CA THR A 43 11.18 21.13 6.15
C THR A 43 12.64 20.78 5.88
N GLN A 44 13.47 20.64 6.92
CA GLN A 44 14.88 20.25 6.77
C GLN A 44 15.05 18.84 6.18
N GLN A 45 14.24 17.89 6.62
CA GLN A 45 14.24 16.51 6.15
C GLN A 45 13.83 16.44 4.68
N TRP A 46 12.83 17.23 4.30
CA TRP A 46 12.40 17.32 2.91
C TRP A 46 13.41 18.06 2.02
N SER A 47 14.11 19.06 2.54
CA SER A 47 15.15 19.79 1.83
C SER A 47 16.33 18.91 1.38
N TYR A 48 16.63 17.83 2.11
CA TYR A 48 17.66 16.87 1.71
C TYR A 48 17.45 16.35 0.29
N PHE A 49 16.21 16.00 -0.06
CA PHE A 49 15.88 15.47 -1.39
C PHE A 49 16.10 16.48 -2.52
N THR A 50 16.01 17.78 -2.21
CA THR A 50 16.19 18.85 -3.21
C THR A 50 17.67 19.20 -3.47
N GLN A 51 18.56 18.77 -2.58
CA GLN A 51 20.00 19.07 -2.61
C GLN A 51 20.85 17.88 -3.09
N LEU A 52 20.22 16.77 -3.45
CA LEU A 52 20.92 15.57 -3.91
C LEU A 52 21.63 15.80 -5.25
N SER A 53 22.78 15.14 -5.41
CA SER A 53 23.43 14.99 -6.70
C SER A 53 22.53 14.25 -7.69
N ILE A 54 22.72 14.42 -9.00
CA ILE A 54 21.90 13.75 -10.02
C ILE A 54 21.96 12.22 -9.85
N THR A 55 23.14 11.66 -9.60
CA THR A 55 23.32 10.22 -9.42
C THR A 55 22.57 9.70 -8.20
N ASP A 56 22.59 10.43 -7.08
CA ASP A 56 21.89 10.02 -5.87
C ASP A 56 20.39 10.25 -5.97
N ALA A 57 19.96 11.32 -6.66
CA ALA A 57 18.56 11.56 -6.97
C ALA A 57 17.95 10.42 -7.79
N ILE A 58 18.68 9.89 -8.78
CA ILE A 58 18.24 8.72 -9.57
C ILE A 58 18.09 7.48 -8.69
N LYS A 59 19.06 7.19 -7.81
CA LYS A 59 18.98 6.06 -6.87
C LYS A 59 17.77 6.19 -5.94
N MET A 60 17.57 7.38 -5.37
CA MET A 60 16.44 7.65 -4.48
C MET A 60 15.10 7.57 -5.22
N ALA A 61 15.05 8.00 -6.50
CA ALA A 61 13.87 7.84 -7.32
C ALA A 61 13.52 6.36 -7.56
N LEU A 62 14.52 5.52 -7.87
CA LEU A 62 14.32 4.07 -8.04
C LEU A 62 13.81 3.42 -6.75
N ILE A 63 14.38 3.80 -5.60
CA ILE A 63 13.93 3.32 -4.28
C ILE A 63 12.48 3.76 -4.02
N ALA A 64 12.15 5.03 -4.27
CA ALA A 64 10.82 5.57 -4.07
C ALA A 64 9.78 4.86 -4.96
N VAL A 65 10.09 4.61 -6.23
CA VAL A 65 9.25 3.81 -7.13
C VAL A 65 9.04 2.40 -6.57
N GLY A 66 10.10 1.73 -6.13
CA GLY A 66 10.01 0.41 -5.50
C GLY A 66 9.10 0.39 -4.28
N LEU A 67 9.22 1.39 -3.40
CA LEU A 67 8.37 1.54 -2.21
C LEU A 67 6.90 1.78 -2.57
N ILE A 68 6.61 2.60 -3.57
CA ILE A 68 5.25 2.84 -4.06
C ILE A 68 4.64 1.55 -4.59
N LEU A 69 5.39 0.78 -5.39
CA LEU A 69 4.91 -0.49 -5.94
C LEU A 69 4.63 -1.51 -4.85
N ILE A 70 5.58 -1.73 -3.93
CA ILE A 70 5.42 -2.68 -2.82
C ILE A 70 4.29 -2.24 -1.90
N GLY A 71 4.26 -0.97 -1.51
CA GLY A 71 3.21 -0.40 -0.67
C GLY A 71 1.83 -0.50 -1.32
N GLY A 72 1.72 -0.20 -2.62
CA GLY A 72 0.50 -0.33 -3.38
C GLY A 72 0.01 -1.78 -3.49
N ILE A 73 0.91 -2.72 -3.74
CA ILE A 73 0.58 -4.16 -3.77
C ILE A 73 0.07 -4.62 -2.39
N LEU A 74 0.78 -4.27 -1.31
CA LEU A 74 0.36 -4.60 0.05
C LEU A 74 -1.00 -3.99 0.38
N PHE A 75 -1.23 -2.74 -0.01
CA PHE A 75 -2.51 -2.06 0.19
C PHE A 75 -3.65 -2.77 -0.54
N ILE A 76 -3.46 -3.17 -1.80
CA ILE A 76 -4.45 -3.90 -2.59
C ILE A 76 -4.73 -5.28 -1.98
N LEU A 77 -3.68 -6.02 -1.61
CA LEU A 77 -3.82 -7.33 -0.97
C LEU A 77 -4.58 -7.23 0.35
N GLU A 78 -4.27 -6.20 1.14
CA GLU A 78 -4.88 -5.98 2.43
C GLU A 78 -6.32 -5.47 2.31
N LEU A 79 -6.69 -4.72 1.27
CA LEU A 79 -8.07 -4.34 1.01
C LEU A 79 -8.90 -5.46 0.40
N THR A 80 -8.30 -6.32 -0.41
CA THR A 80 -9.01 -7.41 -1.09
C THR A 80 -9.54 -8.39 -0.06
N PRO A 81 -10.87 -8.49 0.14
CA PRO A 81 -11.42 -9.47 1.05
C PRO A 81 -11.08 -10.85 0.50
N ARG A 82 -10.23 -11.59 1.23
CA ARG A 82 -9.90 -12.97 0.93
C ARG A 82 -11.22 -13.73 0.81
N LYS A 83 -11.70 -13.98 -0.42
CA LYS A 83 -12.94 -14.70 -0.70
C LYS A 83 -12.90 -15.97 0.14
N ARG A 84 -13.71 -16.02 1.19
CA ARG A 84 -13.84 -17.19 2.07
C ARG A 84 -14.17 -18.36 1.15
N ARG A 85 -13.20 -19.25 0.89
CA ARG A 85 -13.41 -20.59 0.32
C ARG A 85 -14.19 -21.47 1.31
N ARG A 86 -15.34 -21.01 1.81
CA ARG A 86 -16.16 -21.71 2.80
C ARG A 86 -17.59 -22.01 2.34
N THR A 87 -18.03 -21.47 1.21
CA THR A 87 -19.41 -21.68 0.74
C THR A 87 -19.56 -22.82 -0.26
N GLN A 88 -18.48 -23.30 -0.90
CA GLN A 88 -18.59 -24.38 -1.89
C GLN A 88 -18.71 -25.78 -1.26
N LYS A 89 -18.04 -26.07 -0.14
CA LYS A 89 -18.13 -27.40 0.49
C LYS A 89 -19.50 -27.66 1.15
N THR A 90 -20.19 -26.63 1.63
CA THR A 90 -21.51 -26.80 2.26
C THR A 90 -22.62 -27.03 1.23
N ALA A 91 -22.50 -26.44 0.03
CA ALA A 91 -23.45 -26.68 -1.06
C ALA A 91 -23.32 -28.07 -1.69
N GLU A 92 -22.11 -28.62 -1.75
CA GLU A 92 -21.86 -30.00 -2.19
C GLU A 92 -22.27 -31.03 -1.13
N ALA A 93 -21.96 -30.80 0.15
CA ALA A 93 -22.40 -31.67 1.24
C ALA A 93 -23.95 -31.71 1.35
N MET A 94 -24.61 -30.57 1.15
CA MET A 94 -26.08 -30.47 1.18
C MET A 94 -26.75 -31.02 -0.10
N ARG A 95 -26.01 -31.19 -1.21
CA ARG A 95 -26.48 -31.91 -2.41
C ARG A 95 -26.31 -33.43 -2.30
N MET A 96 -25.35 -33.92 -1.52
CA MET A 96 -25.14 -35.36 -1.32
C MET A 96 -26.14 -35.99 -0.33
N GLU A 97 -26.72 -35.22 0.60
CA GLU A 97 -27.78 -35.71 1.50
C GLU A 97 -29.17 -35.85 0.84
N ARG A 98 -29.38 -35.31 -0.38
CA ARG A 98 -30.65 -35.42 -1.11
C ARG A 98 -30.60 -36.44 -2.27
N GLY A 99 -29.85 -37.53 -2.08
CA GLY A 99 -29.97 -38.71 -2.95
C GLY A 99 -31.31 -39.42 -2.72
N PRO A 100 -32.07 -39.76 -3.77
CA PRO A 100 -33.44 -40.25 -3.63
C PRO A 100 -33.47 -41.62 -2.95
N THR A 101 -34.04 -41.65 -1.75
CA THR A 101 -34.62 -42.85 -1.17
C THR A 101 -35.98 -43.09 -1.83
N ARG A 102 -36.18 -44.31 -2.35
CA ARG A 102 -37.44 -44.93 -2.82
C ARG A 102 -37.99 -44.37 -4.14
N ARG A 103 -38.37 -45.19 -5.12
CA ARG A 103 -38.96 -46.55 -5.11
C ARG A 103 -38.37 -47.42 -6.21
#